data_AF-A0A6C0D701-F1
#
_entry.id   AF-A0A6C0D701-F1
#
_cell.length_a   1.000
_cell.length_b   1.000
_cell.length_c   1.000
_cell.angle_alpha   90.00
_cell.angle_beta   90.00
_cell.angle_gamma   90.00
#
_symmetry.space_group_name_H-M   'P 1'
#
loop_
_entity.id
_entity.type
_entity.pdbx_description
1 polymer ?
#
loop_
_entity_poly.entity_id
_entity_poly.type
_entity_poly.pdbx_seq_one_letter_code
_entity_poly.pdbx_strand_id
1 'polypeptide(L)' 'MYSLSIDLSSFKLLGYITLIQLWWIAVWGITYIVIEYLSHKSKKRELFIYFILLTVVLVVLSSKPDLIHKF' A
#
# COMPACT_ATOMS: atom_id res chain seq x y z
N MET A 1 0.74 -36.61 -14.24
CA MET A 1 1.98 -35.81 -14.09
C MET A 1 1.73 -34.31 -14.33
N TYR A 2 0.54 -33.78 -13.98
CA TYR A 2 0.19 -32.35 -14.10
C TYR A 2 -0.14 -31.69 -12.74
N SER A 3 -0.33 -32.48 -11.67
CA SER A 3 -0.68 -31.96 -10.34
C SER A 3 0.51 -31.29 -9.64
N LEU A 4 1.72 -31.86 -9.76
CA LEU A 4 2.91 -31.36 -9.07
C LEU A 4 3.37 -29.97 -9.55
N SER A 5 3.13 -29.64 -10.83
CA SER A 5 3.48 -28.32 -11.39
C SER A 5 2.55 -27.20 -10.93
N ILE A 6 1.28 -27.49 -10.67
CA ILE A 6 0.26 -26.52 -10.26
C ILE A 6 0.45 -26.09 -8.80
N ASP A 7 0.83 -27.03 -7.93
CA ASP A 7 1.13 -26.73 -6.52
C ASP A 7 2.30 -25.74 -6.41
N LEU A 8 3.41 -26.00 -7.10
CA LEU A 8 4.62 -25.18 -6.98
C LEU A 8 4.41 -23.73 -7.46
N SER A 9 3.64 -23.53 -8.54
CA SER A 9 3.28 -22.18 -9.01
C SER A 9 2.37 -21.45 -8.04
N SER A 10 1.42 -22.16 -7.43
CA SER A 10 0.45 -21.59 -6.49
C SER A 10 1.12 -21.17 -5.18
N PHE A 11 2.06 -21.98 -4.66
CA PHE A 11 2.86 -21.63 -3.47
C PHE A 11 3.75 -20.40 -3.69
N LYS A 12 4.36 -20.27 -4.88
CA LYS A 12 5.14 -19.07 -5.24
C LYS A 12 4.27 -17.82 -5.27
N LEU A 13 3.07 -17.91 -5.86
CA LEU A 13 2.11 -16.81 -5.92
C LEU A 13 1.67 -16.36 -4.51
N LEU A 14 1.34 -17.32 -3.63
CA LEU A 14 1.03 -17.06 -2.22
C LEU A 14 2.18 -16.37 -1.48
N GLY A 15 3.43 -16.77 -1.75
CA GLY A 15 4.61 -16.12 -1.21
C GLY A 15 4.73 -14.64 -1.63
N TYR A 16 4.53 -14.36 -2.92
CA TYR A 16 4.56 -12.98 -3.43
C TYR A 16 3.44 -12.11 -2.85
N ILE A 17 2.22 -12.64 -2.76
CA ILE A 17 1.09 -11.92 -2.17
C ILE A 17 1.39 -11.58 -0.70
N THR A 18 1.89 -12.56 0.06
CA THR A 18 2.26 -12.35 1.47
C THR A 18 3.35 -11.30 1.63
N LEU A 19 4.38 -11.32 0.78
CA LEU A 19 5.45 -10.31 0.79
C LEU A 19 4.92 -8.91 0.46
N ILE A 20 4.03 -8.79 -0.53
CA ILE A 20 3.39 -7.51 -0.88
C ILE A 20 2.54 -7.01 0.27
N GLN A 21 1.78 -7.88 0.95
CA GLN A 21 0.99 -7.50 2.12
C GLN A 21 1.86 -7.05 3.29
N LEU A 22 2.95 -7.77 3.59
CA LEU A 22 3.90 -7.39 4.65
C LEU A 22 4.56 -6.05 4.34
N TRP A 23 4.98 -5.82 3.09
CA TRP A 23 5.53 -4.54 2.66
C TRP A 23 4.51 -3.41 2.82
N TRP A 24 3.27 -3.64 2.40
CA TRP A 24 2.18 -2.67 2.54
C TRP A 24 1.92 -2.29 4.00
N ILE A 25 1.85 -3.28 4.89
CA ILE A 25 1.67 -3.06 6.34
C ILE A 25 2.83 -2.23 6.91
N ALA A 26 4.07 -2.54 6.53
CA ALA A 26 5.25 -1.80 6.97
C ALA A 26 5.20 -0.33 6.53
N VAL A 27 4.81 -0.06 5.29
CA VAL A 27 4.67 1.32 4.76
C VAL A 27 3.62 2.10 5.55
N TRP A 28 2.46 1.50 5.82
CA TRP A 28 1.42 2.13 6.63
C TRP A 28 1.84 2.35 8.09
N GLY A 29 2.54 1.38 8.68
CA GLY A 29 3.07 1.50 10.05
C GLY A 29 4.06 2.64 10.18
N ILE A 30 5.01 2.78 9.25
CA ILE A 30 5.97 3.90 9.23
C ILE A 30 5.24 5.23 9.03
N THR A 31 4.26 5.27 8.12
CA THR A 31 3.45 6.48 7.87
C THR A 31 2.72 6.92 9.14
N TYR A 32 2.13 5.98 9.87
CA TYR A 32 1.45 6.28 11.14
C TYR A 32 2.41 6.86 12.19
N ILE A 33 3.60 6.27 12.37
CA ILE A 33 4.61 6.77 13.31
C ILE A 33 5.05 8.20 12.95
N VAL A 34 5.25 8.48 11.67
CA VAL A 34 5.61 9.83 11.19
C VAL A 34 4.48 10.82 11.44
N ILE A 35 3.24 10.42 11.17
CA ILE A 35 2.06 11.26 11.43
C ILE A 35 1.93 11.54 12.92
N GLU A 36 2.10 10.55 13.78
CA GLU A 36 2.02 10.70 15.23
C GLU A 36 3.13 11.62 15.75
N TYR A 37 4.37 11.41 15.31
CA TYR A 37 5.53 12.24 15.66
C TYR A 37 5.32 13.70 15.25
N LEU A 38 4.83 13.94 14.04
CA LEU A 38 4.54 15.30 13.59
C LEU A 38 3.33 15.85 14.34
N SER A 39 2.21 15.15 14.39
CA SER A 39 0.93 15.66 14.89
C SER A 39 0.96 16.14 16.34
N HIS A 40 1.87 15.62 17.19
CA HIS A 40 1.93 15.97 18.62
C HIS A 40 0.55 15.86 19.31
N LYS A 41 -0.27 14.87 18.90
CA LYS A 41 -1.66 14.59 19.34
C LYS A 41 -2.77 15.56 18.90
N SER A 42 -2.52 16.51 17.99
CA SER A 42 -3.61 17.35 17.46
C SER A 42 -4.38 16.63 16.35
N LYS A 43 -5.60 16.15 16.65
CA LYS A 43 -6.48 15.46 15.68
C LYS A 43 -6.71 16.25 14.39
N LYS A 44 -6.71 17.59 14.45
CA LYS A 44 -6.86 18.46 13.27
C LYS A 44 -5.64 18.40 12.34
N ARG A 45 -4.44 18.29 12.92
CA ARG A 45 -3.17 18.22 12.19
C ARG A 45 -2.96 16.86 11.56
N GLU A 46 -3.34 15.80 12.28
CA GLU A 46 -3.38 14.44 11.74
C GLU A 46 -4.31 14.32 10.52
N LEU A 47 -5.53 14.86 10.62
CA LEU A 47 -6.49 14.87 9.51
C LEU A 47 -5.96 15.66 8.30
N PHE A 48 -5.26 16.76 8.53
CA PHE A 48 -4.61 17.53 7.46
C PHE A 48 -3.50 16.73 6.75
N ILE A 49 -2.69 15.97 7.48
CA ILE A 49 -1.65 15.12 6.88
C ILE A 49 -2.27 14.00 6.03
N TYR A 50 -3.31 13.34 6.54
CA TYR A 50 -4.05 12.34 5.75
C TYR A 50 -4.68 12.93 4.49
N PHE A 51 -5.23 14.16 4.57
CA PHE A 51 -5.81 14.84 3.43
C PHE A 51 -4.76 15.19 2.35
N ILE A 52 -3.56 15.64 2.76
CA ILE A 52 -2.44 15.85 1.82
C ILE A 52 -2.02 14.53 1.18
N LEU A 53 -1.84 13.47 1.96
CA LEU A 53 -1.50 12.13 1.45
C LEU A 53 -2.52 11.65 0.42
N LEU A 54 -3.82 11.79 0.71
CA LEU A 54 -4.90 11.44 -0.21
C LEU A 54 -4.81 12.25 -1.52
N THR A 55 -4.58 13.57 -1.41
CA THR A 55 -4.45 14.44 -2.57
C THR A 55 -3.25 14.04 -3.43
N VAL A 56 -2.12 13.72 -2.82
CA VAL A 56 -0.92 13.22 -3.52
C VAL A 56 -1.22 11.91 -4.24
N VAL A 57 -1.90 10.95 -3.59
CA VAL A 57 -2.31 9.69 -4.21
C VAL A 57 -3.21 9.93 -5.43
N LEU A 58 -4.21 10.81 -5.30
CA LEU A 58 -5.11 11.17 -6.41
C LEU A 58 -4.36 11.83 -7.57
N VAL A 59 -3.38 12.70 -7.29
CA VAL A 59 -2.53 13.33 -8.32
C VAL A 59 -1.64 12.31 -9.02
N VAL A 60 -1.07 11.35 -8.29
CA VAL A 60 -0.25 10.28 -8.88
C VAL A 60 -1.11 9.38 -9.76
N LEU A 61 -2.31 9.03 -9.31
CA LEU A 61 -3.28 8.24 -10.07
C LEU A 61 -3.73 8.97 -11.34
N SER A 62 -4.02 10.27 -11.28
CA SER A 62 -4.42 11.05 -12.45
C SER A 62 -3.27 11.31 -13.44
N SER A 63 -2.03 11.38 -12.96
CA SER A 63 -0.84 11.58 -13.79
C SER A 63 -0.41 10.32 -14.55
N LYS A 64 -0.84 9.14 -14.10
CA LYS A 64 -0.60 7.86 -14.79
C LYS A 64 -1.91 7.09 -14.97
N PRO A 65 -2.80 7.56 -15.87
CA PRO A 65 -4.10 6.91 -16.13
C PRO A 65 -3.95 5.46 -16.64
N ASP A 66 -2.80 5.12 -17.22
CA ASP A 66 -2.42 3.76 -17.61
C ASP A 66 -2.48 2.73 -16.47
N LEU A 67 -2.31 3.17 -15.21
CA LEU A 67 -2.41 2.29 -14.04
C LEU A 67 -3.87 1.95 -13.68
N ILE A 68 -4.82 2.83 -14.03
CA ILE A 68 -6.25 2.67 -13.74
C ILE A 68 -6.92 1.85 -14.85
N HIS A 69 -6.49 2.02 -16.10
CA HIS A 69 -7.12 1.41 -17.26
C HIS A 69 -6.80 -0.08 -17.47
N LYS A 70 -5.93 -0.65 -16.62
CA LYS A 70 -5.51 -2.08 -16.64
C LYS A 70 -6.10 -2.92 -15.51
N PHE A 71 -6.98 -2.35 -14.68
CA PHE A 71 -7.77 -3.09 -13.69
C PHE A 71 -9.15 -3.45 -14.22
#